data_AF-A0A485LNX7-F1
#
_entry.id   AF-A0A485LNX7-F1
#
_cell.length_a   1.000
_cell.length_b   1.000
_cell.length_c   1.000
_cell.angle_alpha   90.00
_cell.angle_beta   90.00
_cell.angle_gamma   90.00
#
_symmetry.space_group_name_H-M   'P 1'
#
loop_
_entity.id
_entity.type
_entity.pdbx_description
1 polymer ?
#
loop_
_entity_poly.entity_id
_entity_poly.type
_entity_poly.pdbx_seq_one_letter_code
_entity_poly.pdbx_strand_id
1 'polypeptide(L)'
;MFRSLLRAAKQFHAHERDNKSIYTAVRSCALMPYYGIRDDWKREQSLRALVDDFTPHHTVPWSDVVTAVRQAFTASSKLPACERLDRAFNTLRVLGVHNELILKHTEKGLFSSKRRSDDITFRVGDLVRIESVGRGVVCGWHLPRLKYANMKPKYMVLAHCRKGNVDDGRDRMRVYTVEASRLKPAKKREAIKNPALLFYFDGFDNGRHLPCAALAARYPDDVVSIVEPPVVPSILELQHADEPQLVQFLQSPNATVVYISKAVLEAKWMAEAGPLAKRELEAAMEVYAAGEKSAGRDRMRELVDKHPDYAAAIEMLAMVCLDDSMSIFSVSVMSWAYMVDKAEESLQLFQRVLELKPYHTGALSGVATSAAKLRQWDIAHVAAAKIMRIEPQSAIAKRVLSKVDEALYYMF
;
A
#
# COMPACT_ATOMS: atom_id res chain seq x y z
N MET A 1 -14.80 -36.18 -1.07
CA MET A 1 -14.18 -35.05 -1.80
C MET A 1 -14.44 -33.70 -1.13
N PHE A 2 -15.69 -33.20 -1.09
CA PHE A 2 -16.04 -31.90 -0.48
C PHE A 2 -15.50 -31.73 0.95
N ARG A 3 -15.61 -32.76 1.81
CA ARG A 3 -15.03 -32.76 3.17
C ARG A 3 -13.51 -32.54 3.18
N SER A 4 -12.77 -33.16 2.25
CA SER A 4 -11.32 -33.00 2.14
C SER A 4 -10.95 -31.58 1.70
N LEU A 5 -11.72 -31.02 0.76
CA LEU A 5 -11.53 -29.66 0.28
C LEU A 5 -11.81 -28.62 1.37
N LEU A 6 -12.87 -28.81 2.17
CA LEU A 6 -13.12 -27.99 3.35
C LEU A 6 -12.00 -28.07 4.39
N ARG A 7 -11.40 -29.24 4.62
CA ARG A 7 -10.26 -29.37 5.54
C ARG A 7 -9.03 -28.60 5.04
N ALA A 8 -8.70 -28.73 3.75
CA ALA A 8 -7.60 -27.99 3.14
C ALA A 8 -7.85 -26.47 3.14
N ALA A 9 -9.09 -26.05 2.84
CA ALA A 9 -9.50 -24.66 2.89
C ALA A 9 -9.48 -24.09 4.31
N LYS A 10 -9.79 -24.90 5.34
CA LYS A 10 -9.69 -24.50 6.75
C LYS A 10 -8.25 -24.22 7.17
N GLN A 11 -7.30 -25.04 6.70
CA GLN A 11 -5.88 -24.81 6.92
C GLN A 11 -5.41 -23.53 6.22
N PHE A 12 -5.77 -23.34 4.95
CA PHE A 12 -5.50 -22.10 4.21
C PHE A 12 -6.04 -20.87 4.96
N HIS A 13 -7.30 -20.90 5.38
CA HIS A 13 -7.92 -19.81 6.15
C HIS A 13 -7.19 -19.54 7.47
N ALA A 14 -6.73 -20.58 8.18
CA ALA A 14 -5.94 -20.41 9.39
C ALA A 14 -4.58 -19.76 9.11
N HIS A 15 -3.92 -20.14 8.00
CA HIS A 15 -2.68 -19.51 7.56
C HIS A 15 -2.89 -18.03 7.23
N GLU A 16 -3.92 -17.70 6.46
CA GLU A 16 -4.29 -16.33 6.11
C GLU A 16 -4.59 -15.46 7.34
N ARG A 17 -5.40 -15.98 8.27
CA ARG A 17 -5.72 -15.28 9.53
C ARG A 17 -4.48 -14.99 10.37
N ASP A 18 -3.50 -15.90 10.35
CA ASP A 18 -2.24 -15.76 11.07
C ASP A 18 -1.19 -14.96 10.26
N ASN A 19 -1.55 -14.34 9.12
CA ASN A 19 -0.66 -13.66 8.18
C ASN A 19 0.48 -14.55 7.62
N LYS A 20 0.28 -15.86 7.57
CA LYS A 20 1.26 -16.82 7.04
C LYS A 20 0.97 -17.09 5.57
N SER A 21 1.60 -16.31 4.69
CA SER A 21 1.47 -16.46 3.25
C SER A 21 2.80 -16.22 2.56
N ILE A 22 2.94 -16.64 1.30
CA ILE A 22 4.12 -16.37 0.48
C ILE A 22 4.26 -14.85 0.31
N TYR A 23 3.15 -14.15 0.08
CA TYR A 23 3.11 -12.70 0.04
C TYR A 23 3.76 -12.07 1.29
N THR A 24 3.31 -12.47 2.49
CA THR A 24 3.88 -11.97 3.75
C THR A 24 5.35 -12.39 3.92
N ALA A 25 5.72 -13.61 3.50
CA ALA A 25 7.09 -14.10 3.58
C ALA A 25 8.06 -13.29 2.71
N VAL A 26 7.64 -12.90 1.49
CA VAL A 26 8.42 -12.03 0.61
C VAL A 26 8.52 -10.63 1.20
N ARG A 27 7.39 -10.03 1.59
CA ARG A 27 7.36 -8.66 2.12
C ARG A 27 8.09 -8.49 3.45
N SER A 28 8.21 -9.55 4.25
CA SER A 28 9.00 -9.56 5.50
C SER A 28 10.49 -9.86 5.29
N CYS A 29 10.96 -9.93 4.03
CA CYS A 29 12.34 -10.32 3.67
C CYS A 29 12.73 -11.67 4.30
N ALA A 30 11.76 -12.57 4.51
CA ALA A 30 11.96 -13.90 5.08
C ALA A 30 12.25 -14.93 4.00
N LEU A 31 11.60 -14.77 2.87
CA LEU A 31 11.75 -15.61 1.71
C LEU A 31 12.47 -14.82 0.62
N MET A 32 13.67 -15.28 0.27
CA MET A 32 14.39 -14.75 -0.89
C MET A 32 13.72 -15.26 -2.18
N PRO A 33 13.79 -14.52 -3.29
CA PRO A 33 13.28 -14.99 -4.57
C PRO A 33 13.91 -16.34 -4.94
N TYR A 34 13.07 -17.29 -5.39
CA TYR A 34 13.50 -18.61 -5.84
C TYR A 34 12.80 -18.97 -7.16
N TYR A 35 13.33 -19.97 -7.85
CA TYR A 35 12.73 -20.44 -9.11
C TYR A 35 11.32 -20.99 -8.86
N GLY A 36 10.30 -20.39 -9.48
CA GLY A 36 8.90 -20.76 -9.31
C GLY A 36 8.12 -19.91 -8.29
N ILE A 37 8.76 -18.97 -7.58
CA ILE A 37 8.09 -18.08 -6.62
C ILE A 37 6.93 -17.30 -7.26
N ARG A 38 7.10 -16.92 -8.53
CA ARG A 38 6.05 -16.23 -9.29
C ARG A 38 4.83 -17.11 -9.43
N ASP A 39 4.98 -18.38 -9.78
CA ASP A 39 3.85 -19.29 -9.98
C ASP A 39 3.18 -19.67 -8.66
N ASP A 40 3.96 -19.83 -7.59
CA ASP A 40 3.44 -20.02 -6.24
C ASP A 40 2.61 -18.80 -5.78
N TRP A 41 3.10 -17.59 -6.06
CA TRP A 41 2.36 -16.35 -5.79
C TRP A 41 1.07 -16.30 -6.62
N LYS A 42 1.10 -16.61 -7.94
CA LYS A 42 -0.13 -16.68 -8.78
C LYS A 42 -1.18 -17.58 -8.15
N ARG A 43 -0.74 -18.75 -7.69
CA ARG A 43 -1.63 -19.74 -7.07
C ARG A 43 -2.27 -19.17 -5.82
N GLU A 44 -1.48 -18.57 -4.93
CA GLU A 44 -1.99 -17.95 -3.71
C GLU A 44 -3.00 -16.83 -3.98
N GLN A 45 -2.69 -15.93 -4.92
CA GLN A 45 -3.61 -14.83 -5.28
C GLN A 45 -4.86 -15.32 -5.98
N SER A 46 -4.76 -16.37 -6.81
CA SER A 46 -5.94 -17.00 -7.41
C SER A 46 -6.84 -17.63 -6.35
N LEU A 47 -6.26 -18.21 -5.29
CA LEU A 47 -7.01 -18.72 -4.15
C LEU A 47 -7.68 -17.60 -3.35
N ARG A 48 -7.01 -16.46 -3.16
CA ARG A 48 -7.59 -15.28 -2.50
C ARG A 48 -8.72 -14.65 -3.31
N ALA A 49 -8.51 -14.44 -4.61
CA ALA A 49 -9.51 -13.89 -5.53
C ALA A 49 -10.81 -14.71 -5.51
N LEU A 50 -10.71 -16.04 -5.42
CA LEU A 50 -11.88 -16.92 -5.28
C LEU A 50 -12.72 -16.62 -4.02
N VAL A 51 -12.16 -15.99 -3.00
CA VAL A 51 -12.86 -15.63 -1.77
C VAL A 51 -13.17 -14.13 -1.69
N ASP A 52 -12.32 -13.29 -2.27
CA ASP A 52 -12.50 -11.83 -2.30
C ASP A 52 -13.74 -11.39 -3.08
N ASP A 53 -14.25 -12.22 -4.00
CA ASP A 53 -15.51 -12.01 -4.73
C ASP A 53 -16.75 -11.93 -3.81
N PHE A 54 -16.65 -12.36 -2.54
CA PHE A 54 -17.77 -12.42 -1.60
C PHE A 54 -17.81 -11.24 -0.63
N THR A 55 -16.71 -10.96 0.07
CA THR A 55 -16.64 -9.83 1.00
C THR A 55 -15.23 -9.22 1.05
N PRO A 56 -15.06 -7.93 0.71
CA PRO A 56 -13.78 -7.25 0.79
C PRO A 56 -13.46 -6.90 2.26
N HIS A 57 -12.93 -7.85 3.01
CA HIS A 57 -12.48 -7.64 4.39
C HIS A 57 -10.99 -7.90 4.55
N HIS A 58 -10.39 -7.23 5.54
CA HIS A 58 -8.97 -7.35 5.92
C HIS A 58 -8.58 -8.76 6.36
N THR A 59 -9.59 -9.57 6.70
CA THR A 59 -9.50 -10.98 7.06
C THR A 59 -10.57 -11.74 6.28
N VAL A 60 -10.17 -12.77 5.57
CA VAL A 60 -11.06 -13.66 4.81
C VAL A 60 -11.98 -14.39 5.79
N PRO A 61 -13.30 -14.12 5.87
CA PRO A 61 -14.15 -14.79 6.84
C PRO A 61 -14.38 -16.25 6.43
N TRP A 62 -14.50 -17.14 7.41
CA TRP A 62 -14.66 -18.58 7.14
C TRP A 62 -15.93 -18.90 6.33
N SER A 63 -17.00 -18.11 6.50
CA SER A 63 -18.24 -18.22 5.72
C SER A 63 -17.99 -18.11 4.21
N ASP A 64 -17.12 -17.19 3.81
CA ASP A 64 -16.86 -16.90 2.41
C ASP A 64 -15.97 -17.96 1.80
N VAL A 65 -14.99 -18.46 2.56
CA VAL A 65 -14.20 -19.62 2.17
C VAL A 65 -15.10 -20.83 1.93
N VAL A 66 -16.05 -21.10 2.84
CA VAL A 66 -17.02 -22.20 2.66
C VAL A 66 -17.90 -21.96 1.44
N THR A 67 -18.31 -20.72 1.18
CA THR A 67 -19.16 -20.36 0.05
C THR A 67 -18.42 -20.50 -1.27
N ALA A 68 -17.18 -19.99 -1.38
CA ALA A 68 -16.29 -20.17 -2.53
C ALA A 68 -16.05 -21.66 -2.83
N VAL A 69 -15.75 -22.44 -1.79
CA VAL A 69 -15.56 -23.88 -1.87
C VAL A 69 -16.84 -24.58 -2.34
N ARG A 70 -18.02 -24.21 -1.81
CA ARG A 70 -19.30 -24.77 -2.26
C ARG A 70 -19.57 -24.42 -3.71
N GLN A 71 -19.38 -23.17 -4.13
CA GLN A 71 -19.62 -22.74 -5.51
C GLN A 71 -18.78 -23.50 -6.53
N ALA A 72 -17.54 -23.89 -6.19
CA ALA A 72 -16.73 -24.76 -7.04
C ALA A 72 -17.40 -26.12 -7.35
N PHE A 73 -18.35 -26.57 -6.51
CA PHE A 73 -19.16 -27.78 -6.73
C PHE A 73 -20.59 -27.49 -7.21
N THR A 74 -21.22 -26.42 -6.72
CA THR A 74 -22.67 -26.21 -6.80
C THR A 74 -23.10 -25.10 -7.75
N ALA A 75 -22.20 -24.30 -8.31
CA ALA A 75 -22.61 -23.20 -9.19
C ALA A 75 -23.51 -23.74 -10.32
N SER A 76 -24.56 -22.98 -10.65
CA SER A 76 -25.42 -23.12 -11.82
C SER A 76 -24.65 -22.82 -13.11
N SER A 77 -23.41 -23.31 -13.22
CA SER A 77 -22.61 -23.22 -14.41
C SER A 77 -23.21 -24.15 -15.45
N LYS A 78 -23.30 -23.72 -16.71
CA LYS A 78 -23.63 -24.56 -17.87
C LYS A 78 -22.59 -25.69 -18.11
N LEU A 79 -21.62 -25.86 -17.21
CA LEU A 79 -20.52 -26.81 -17.35
C LEU A 79 -20.99 -28.25 -17.05
N PRO A 80 -20.55 -29.24 -17.85
CA PRO A 80 -20.77 -30.65 -17.59
C PRO A 80 -20.31 -31.10 -16.20
N ALA A 81 -20.89 -32.20 -15.69
CA ALA A 81 -20.55 -32.73 -14.37
C ALA A 81 -19.06 -33.09 -14.21
N CYS A 82 -18.42 -33.62 -15.25
CA CYS A 82 -17.00 -33.98 -15.24
C CYS A 82 -16.10 -32.76 -15.06
N GLU A 83 -16.36 -31.66 -15.78
CA GLU A 83 -15.56 -30.44 -15.67
C GLU A 83 -15.65 -29.80 -14.28
N ARG A 84 -16.82 -29.89 -13.62
CA ARG A 84 -16.96 -29.44 -12.22
C ARG A 84 -16.12 -30.28 -11.27
N LEU A 85 -16.07 -31.61 -11.48
CA LEU A 85 -15.23 -32.50 -10.68
C LEU A 85 -13.74 -32.20 -10.90
N ASP A 86 -13.31 -32.00 -12.15
CA ASP A 86 -11.93 -31.66 -12.48
C ASP A 86 -11.51 -30.33 -11.85
N ARG A 87 -12.39 -29.31 -11.90
CA ARG A 87 -12.16 -28.03 -11.22
C ARG A 87 -12.00 -28.23 -9.71
N ALA A 88 -12.86 -29.03 -9.09
CA ALA A 88 -12.77 -29.32 -7.67
C ALA A 88 -11.49 -30.08 -7.29
N PHE A 89 -11.04 -31.05 -8.09
CA PHE A 89 -9.77 -31.76 -7.89
C PHE A 89 -8.58 -30.81 -8.03
N ASN A 90 -8.61 -29.92 -9.02
CA ASN A 90 -7.57 -28.93 -9.21
C ASN A 90 -7.50 -27.95 -8.03
N THR A 91 -8.65 -27.45 -7.54
CA THR A 91 -8.69 -26.58 -6.34
C THR A 91 -8.15 -27.30 -5.11
N LEU A 92 -8.51 -28.56 -4.89
CA LEU A 92 -7.97 -29.37 -3.78
C LEU A 92 -6.44 -29.48 -3.87
N ARG A 93 -5.92 -29.78 -5.06
CA ARG A 93 -4.49 -29.90 -5.32
C ARG A 93 -3.76 -28.59 -5.05
N VAL A 94 -4.28 -27.46 -5.55
CA VAL A 94 -3.69 -26.14 -5.35
C VAL A 94 -3.66 -25.75 -3.87
N LEU A 95 -4.76 -25.97 -3.13
CA LEU A 95 -4.80 -25.75 -1.68
C LEU A 95 -3.80 -26.63 -0.93
N GLY A 96 -3.71 -27.92 -1.29
CA GLY A 96 -2.78 -28.86 -0.68
C GLY A 96 -1.31 -28.44 -0.86
N VAL A 97 -0.92 -28.09 -2.08
CA VAL A 97 0.43 -27.61 -2.40
C VAL A 97 0.76 -26.33 -1.65
N HIS A 98 -0.18 -25.37 -1.60
CA HIS A 98 0.02 -24.13 -0.86
C HIS A 98 0.20 -24.38 0.65
N ASN A 99 -0.68 -25.16 1.27
CA ASN A 99 -0.59 -25.45 2.71
C ASN A 99 0.73 -26.16 3.06
N GLU A 100 1.16 -27.13 2.24
CA GLU A 100 2.43 -27.83 2.45
C GLU A 100 3.63 -26.87 2.38
N LEU A 101 3.61 -25.93 1.44
CA LEU A 101 4.64 -24.91 1.29
C LEU A 101 4.71 -24.00 2.53
N ILE A 102 3.56 -23.49 3.00
CA ILE A 102 3.50 -22.65 4.20
C ILE A 102 3.97 -23.41 5.45
N LEU A 103 3.60 -24.68 5.59
CA LEU A 103 4.09 -25.53 6.68
C LEU A 103 5.62 -25.66 6.68
N LYS A 104 6.22 -26.02 5.53
CA LYS A 104 7.68 -26.12 5.37
C LYS A 104 8.40 -24.81 5.72
N HIS A 105 7.82 -23.66 5.37
CA HIS A 105 8.38 -22.35 5.71
C HIS A 105 8.19 -21.99 7.18
N THR A 106 7.07 -22.41 7.78
CA THR A 106 6.80 -22.21 9.21
C THR A 106 7.79 -23.00 10.07
N GLU A 107 8.08 -24.24 9.72
CA GLU A 107 9.07 -25.10 10.39
C GLU A 107 10.48 -24.50 10.37
N LYS A 108 10.83 -23.78 9.29
CA LYS A 108 12.10 -23.04 9.16
C LYS A 108 12.10 -21.70 9.91
N GLY A 109 11.01 -21.35 10.60
CA GLY A 109 10.87 -20.11 11.36
C GLY A 109 10.81 -18.86 10.48
N LEU A 110 10.32 -18.94 9.24
CA LEU A 110 10.26 -17.75 8.38
C LEU A 110 9.32 -16.67 8.92
N PHE A 111 8.20 -17.09 9.53
CA PHE A 111 7.15 -16.22 10.06
C PHE A 111 7.32 -15.85 11.54
N SER A 112 8.37 -16.32 12.21
CA SER A 112 8.57 -16.01 13.62
C SER A 112 9.10 -14.58 13.78
N SER A 113 8.56 -13.88 14.78
CA SER A 113 9.06 -12.56 15.13
C SER A 113 10.46 -12.65 15.73
N LYS A 114 11.34 -11.72 15.35
CA LYS A 114 12.68 -11.57 15.88
C LYS A 114 12.69 -10.44 16.91
N ARG A 115 13.22 -10.73 18.09
CA ARG A 115 13.39 -9.75 19.16
C ARG A 115 14.81 -9.20 19.16
N ARG A 116 14.93 -7.88 19.24
CA ARG A 116 16.21 -7.19 19.16
C ARG A 116 17.03 -7.45 20.41
N SER A 117 18.34 -7.65 20.24
CA SER A 117 19.32 -7.61 21.33
C SER A 117 20.20 -6.36 21.22
N ASP A 118 20.97 -6.07 22.28
CA ASP A 118 21.88 -4.93 22.32
C ASP A 118 22.98 -4.98 21.25
N ASP A 119 23.29 -6.17 20.73
CA ASP A 119 24.24 -6.36 19.63
C ASP A 119 23.75 -5.78 18.30
N ILE A 120 22.44 -5.59 18.14
CA ILE A 120 21.84 -5.06 16.92
C ILE A 120 21.89 -3.53 16.96
N THR A 121 22.78 -2.97 16.15
CA THR A 121 23.02 -1.52 16.03
C THR A 121 21.97 -0.81 15.18
N PHE A 122 21.69 -1.33 13.97
CA PHE A 122 20.81 -0.69 13.00
C PHE A 122 19.41 -1.32 13.03
N ARG A 123 18.38 -0.47 12.95
CA ARG A 123 16.98 -0.90 12.87
C ARG A 123 16.59 -1.15 11.41
N VAL A 124 15.56 -1.97 11.21
CA VAL A 124 14.85 -2.00 9.93
C VAL A 124 14.38 -0.58 9.57
N GLY A 125 14.55 -0.21 8.30
CA GLY A 125 14.22 1.11 7.76
C GLY A 125 15.34 2.15 7.88
N ASP A 126 16.43 1.86 8.60
CA ASP A 126 17.56 2.78 8.73
C ASP A 126 18.34 2.92 7.42
N LEU A 127 18.78 4.14 7.15
CA LEU A 127 19.66 4.47 6.03
C LEU A 127 21.11 4.21 6.39
N VAL A 128 21.75 3.34 5.62
CA VAL A 128 23.14 2.92 5.83
C VAL A 128 23.98 3.13 4.57
N ARG A 129 25.30 3.19 4.75
CA ARG A 129 26.29 3.15 3.69
C ARG A 129 27.08 1.85 3.82
N ILE A 130 27.04 1.05 2.78
CA ILE A 130 27.84 -0.16 2.61
C ILE A 130 29.16 0.24 1.95
N GLU A 131 30.28 -0.24 2.49
CA GLU A 131 31.59 -0.11 1.85
C GLU A 131 31.58 -0.80 0.47
N SER A 132 32.13 -0.14 -0.55
CA SER A 132 32.12 -0.49 -1.99
C SER A 132 30.79 -0.39 -2.76
N VAL A 133 29.62 -0.49 -2.12
CA VAL A 133 28.31 -0.43 -2.84
C VAL A 133 27.67 0.96 -2.77
N GLY A 134 27.79 1.67 -1.65
CA GLY A 134 27.19 3.00 -1.45
C GLY A 134 25.99 2.98 -0.51
N ARG A 135 25.00 3.84 -0.75
CA ARG A 135 23.83 4.02 0.14
C ARG A 135 22.84 2.86 -0.02
N GLY A 136 22.17 2.50 1.07
CA GLY A 136 21.09 1.51 1.10
C GLY A 136 20.21 1.66 2.32
N VAL A 137 19.20 0.78 2.43
CA VAL A 137 18.29 0.68 3.56
C VAL A 137 18.33 -0.71 4.17
N VAL A 138 18.27 -0.79 5.49
CA VAL A 138 18.21 -2.07 6.21
C VAL A 138 16.82 -2.69 6.08
N CYS A 139 16.72 -3.85 5.43
CA CYS A 139 15.51 -4.64 5.24
C CYS A 139 15.35 -5.74 6.31
N GLY A 140 16.36 -5.99 7.12
CA GLY A 140 16.30 -6.99 8.17
C GLY A 140 17.68 -7.33 8.71
N TRP A 141 17.70 -8.13 9.77
CA TRP A 141 18.94 -8.60 10.39
C TRP A 141 18.81 -10.05 10.86
N HIS A 142 19.95 -10.69 10.98
CA HIS A 142 20.09 -12.04 11.50
C HIS A 142 21.32 -12.10 12.39
N LEU A 143 21.13 -12.57 13.61
CA LEU A 143 22.21 -12.88 14.55
C LEU A 143 22.40 -14.40 14.54
N PRO A 144 23.45 -14.93 13.89
CA PRO A 144 23.70 -16.35 13.89
C PRO A 144 24.05 -16.79 15.31
N ARG A 145 23.37 -17.81 15.83
CA ARG A 145 23.69 -18.40 17.13
C ARG A 145 24.48 -19.69 16.92
N LEU A 146 25.81 -19.59 17.05
CA LEU A 146 26.68 -20.76 17.15
C LEU A 146 27.08 -20.94 18.61
N LYS A 147 27.03 -22.18 19.12
CA LYS A 147 27.30 -22.51 20.53
C LYS A 147 28.67 -22.04 21.04
N TYR A 148 29.63 -21.76 20.16
CA TYR A 148 31.03 -21.52 20.52
C TYR A 148 31.68 -20.34 19.79
N ALA A 149 30.91 -19.44 19.17
CA ALA A 149 31.47 -18.30 18.45
C ALA A 149 30.63 -17.03 18.63
N ASN A 150 31.28 -15.95 19.05
CA ASN A 150 30.72 -14.60 19.03
C ASN A 150 30.57 -14.13 17.58
N MET A 151 29.42 -14.43 16.99
CA MET A 151 29.09 -14.03 15.64
C MET A 151 28.56 -12.60 15.62
N LYS A 152 29.13 -11.77 14.75
CA LYS A 152 28.61 -10.43 14.50
C LYS A 152 27.28 -10.50 13.76
N PRO A 153 26.36 -9.56 14.01
CA PRO A 153 25.09 -9.53 13.29
C PRO A 153 25.31 -9.25 11.81
N LYS A 154 24.52 -9.95 11.00
CA LYS A 154 24.44 -9.76 9.55
C LYS A 154 23.16 -9.02 9.22
N TYR A 155 23.27 -8.00 8.40
CA TYR A 155 22.18 -7.15 7.95
C TYR A 155 21.89 -7.45 6.48
N MET A 156 20.60 -7.47 6.16
CA MET A 156 20.10 -7.51 4.79
C MET A 156 19.84 -6.07 4.36
N VAL A 157 20.58 -5.59 3.37
CA VAL A 157 20.54 -4.19 2.93
C VAL A 157 20.20 -4.11 1.46
N LEU A 158 19.15 -3.35 1.14
CA LEU A 158 18.79 -3.03 -0.24
C LEU A 158 19.51 -1.75 -0.67
N ALA A 159 20.30 -1.84 -1.74
CA ALA A 159 21.12 -0.73 -2.23
C ALA A 159 20.31 0.28 -3.06
N HIS A 160 20.79 1.53 -3.07
CA HIS A 160 20.28 2.60 -3.93
C HIS A 160 20.66 2.35 -5.39
N CYS A 161 19.67 2.36 -6.28
CA CYS A 161 19.91 2.31 -7.72
C CYS A 161 20.34 3.70 -8.23
N ARG A 162 21.54 3.81 -8.80
CA ARG A 162 21.96 5.04 -9.50
C ARG A 162 21.36 5.06 -10.91
N LYS A 163 20.84 6.22 -11.35
CA LYS A 163 20.48 6.44 -12.76
C LYS A 163 21.74 6.21 -13.61
N GLY A 164 21.74 5.17 -14.46
CA GLY A 164 22.87 4.80 -15.34
C GLY A 164 23.21 3.31 -15.37
N ASN A 165 23.00 2.55 -14.28
CA ASN A 165 23.23 1.09 -14.25
C ASN A 165 21.97 0.31 -14.66
N VAL A 166 21.30 0.75 -15.73
CA VAL A 166 19.99 0.21 -16.15
C VAL A 166 20.11 -1.19 -16.77
N ASP A 167 21.32 -1.61 -17.16
CA ASP A 167 21.56 -2.74 -18.07
C ASP A 167 21.68 -4.14 -17.46
N ASP A 168 21.69 -4.32 -16.14
CA ASP A 168 21.63 -5.67 -15.58
C ASP A 168 20.49 -5.75 -14.56
N GLY A 169 19.31 -6.18 -15.01
CA GLY A 169 18.10 -6.35 -14.18
C GLY A 169 18.32 -7.18 -12.91
N ARG A 170 19.45 -7.89 -12.82
CA ARG A 170 19.94 -8.63 -11.65
C ARG A 170 20.26 -7.75 -10.42
N ASP A 171 20.69 -6.51 -10.60
CA ASP A 171 21.12 -5.66 -9.46
C ASP A 171 19.95 -4.91 -8.79
N ARG A 172 18.79 -4.79 -9.45
CA ARG A 172 17.63 -4.05 -8.92
C ARG A 172 16.99 -4.75 -7.70
N MET A 173 16.93 -6.08 -7.72
CA MET A 173 16.35 -6.89 -6.64
C MET A 173 17.40 -7.43 -5.66
N ARG A 174 18.68 -7.09 -5.84
CA ARG A 174 19.77 -7.67 -5.06
C ARG A 174 19.81 -7.11 -3.65
N VAL A 175 19.47 -7.97 -2.69
CA VAL A 175 19.65 -7.71 -1.26
C VAL A 175 21.05 -8.16 -0.84
N TYR A 176 21.82 -7.25 -0.25
CA TYR A 176 23.18 -7.54 0.22
C TYR A 176 23.14 -8.02 1.67
N THR A 177 23.74 -9.18 1.92
CA THR A 177 23.99 -9.64 3.30
C THR A 177 25.36 -9.14 3.75
N VAL A 178 25.37 -8.20 4.69
CA VAL A 178 26.56 -7.45 5.11
C VAL A 178 26.74 -7.54 6.62
N GLU A 179 27.97 -7.72 7.09
CA GLU A 179 28.28 -7.69 8.52
C GLU A 179 28.25 -6.25 9.07
N ALA A 180 27.88 -6.12 10.36
CA ALA A 180 27.76 -4.84 11.06
C ALA A 180 28.94 -3.88 10.86
N SER A 181 30.18 -4.40 10.86
CA SER A 181 31.41 -3.61 10.75
C SER A 181 31.59 -2.89 9.41
N ARG A 182 30.92 -3.37 8.36
CA ARG A 182 30.99 -2.78 7.01
C ARG A 182 29.87 -1.76 6.74
N LEU A 183 29.05 -1.48 7.75
CA LEU A 183 27.95 -0.52 7.68
C LEU A 183 28.27 0.73 8.49
N LYS A 184 27.99 1.88 7.88
CA LYS A 184 28.07 3.19 8.52
C LYS A 184 26.73 3.91 8.35
N PRO A 185 26.29 4.75 9.29
CA PRO A 185 25.07 5.54 9.10
C PRO A 185 25.20 6.44 7.87
N ALA A 186 24.14 6.56 7.09
CA ALA A 186 24.15 7.41 5.91
C ALA A 186 24.14 8.90 6.30
N LYS A 187 25.06 9.69 5.74
CA LYS A 187 25.11 11.15 5.96
C LYS A 187 23.88 11.87 5.39
N LYS A 188 23.37 11.40 4.25
CA LYS A 188 22.18 11.96 3.59
C LYS A 188 20.93 11.22 4.03
N ARG A 189 19.97 11.95 4.60
CA ARG A 189 18.66 11.43 5.04
C ARG A 189 17.58 11.54 3.97
N GLU A 190 17.94 11.20 2.73
CA GLU A 190 16.99 11.17 1.61
C GLU A 190 16.50 9.73 1.37
N ALA A 191 15.29 9.60 0.84
CA ALA A 191 14.76 8.30 0.45
C ALA A 191 15.69 7.57 -0.54
N ILE A 192 15.76 6.25 -0.38
CA ILE A 192 16.47 5.38 -1.33
C ILE A 192 15.58 5.20 -2.55
N LYS A 193 16.17 5.19 -3.74
CA LYS A 193 15.47 4.90 -4.99
C LYS A 193 15.85 3.50 -5.42
N ASN A 194 14.94 2.56 -5.24
CA ASN A 194 15.06 1.19 -5.73
C ASN A 194 13.63 0.62 -5.90
N PRO A 195 13.25 0.08 -7.07
CA PRO A 195 11.93 -0.51 -7.30
C PRO A 195 11.55 -1.60 -6.29
N ALA A 196 12.52 -2.36 -5.79
CA ALA A 196 12.30 -3.43 -4.82
C ALA A 196 11.87 -2.93 -3.43
N LEU A 197 11.95 -1.63 -3.15
CA LEU A 197 11.46 -1.05 -1.89
C LEU A 197 9.98 -1.31 -1.68
N LEU A 198 9.21 -1.38 -2.76
CA LEU A 198 7.76 -1.64 -2.74
C LEU A 198 7.40 -2.95 -2.04
N PHE A 199 8.30 -3.94 -2.00
CA PHE A 199 8.06 -5.18 -1.29
C PHE A 199 8.18 -5.01 0.23
N TYR A 200 9.06 -4.14 0.70
CA TYR A 200 9.52 -4.12 2.10
C TYR A 200 9.02 -2.90 2.88
N PHE A 201 8.75 -1.78 2.19
CA PHE A 201 8.48 -0.50 2.83
C PHE A 201 7.26 0.19 2.24
N ASP A 202 6.49 0.80 3.14
CA ASP A 202 5.22 1.49 2.88
C ASP A 202 5.40 3.01 2.79
N GLY A 203 6.65 3.49 2.82
CA GLY A 203 6.97 4.89 2.63
C GLY A 203 8.29 5.31 3.25
N PHE A 204 8.51 6.61 3.30
CA PHE A 204 9.67 7.24 3.91
C PHE A 204 9.22 8.42 4.75
N ASP A 205 9.60 8.44 6.03
CA ASP A 205 9.18 9.46 6.98
C ASP A 205 10.28 9.69 8.03
N ASN A 206 10.45 10.93 8.47
CA ASN A 206 11.47 11.33 9.47
C ASN A 206 12.89 10.79 9.19
N GLY A 207 13.27 10.69 7.91
CA GLY A 207 14.59 10.22 7.49
C GLY A 207 14.78 8.69 7.52
N ARG A 208 13.71 7.92 7.71
CA ARG A 208 13.71 6.44 7.76
C ARG A 208 12.65 5.87 6.81
N HIS A 209 12.91 4.67 6.29
CA HIS A 209 11.87 3.94 5.56
C HIS A 209 10.92 3.27 6.55
N LEU A 210 9.63 3.37 6.28
CA LEU A 210 8.59 2.79 7.11
C LEU A 210 8.37 1.34 6.68
N PRO A 211 8.66 0.34 7.55
CA PRO A 211 8.48 -1.06 7.19
C PRO A 211 7.02 -1.36 6.94
N CYS A 212 6.73 -2.21 5.95
CA CYS A 212 5.38 -2.70 5.72
C CYS A 212 4.90 -3.57 6.88
N ALA A 213 3.58 -3.79 6.98
CA ALA A 213 2.99 -4.57 8.08
C ALA A 213 3.64 -5.95 8.28
N ALA A 214 3.96 -6.65 7.19
CA ALA A 214 4.66 -7.94 7.22
C ALA A 214 6.07 -7.86 7.83
N LEU A 215 6.80 -6.81 7.47
CA LEU A 215 8.16 -6.59 7.94
C LEU A 215 8.16 -6.10 9.40
N ALA A 216 7.22 -5.23 9.76
CA ALA A 216 6.96 -4.78 11.11
C ALA A 216 6.60 -5.94 12.05
N ALA A 217 5.71 -6.85 11.63
CA ALA A 217 5.33 -8.03 12.41
C ALA A 217 6.53 -8.95 12.68
N ARG A 218 7.49 -9.01 11.76
CA ARG A 218 8.70 -9.81 11.91
C ARG A 218 9.75 -9.14 12.80
N TYR A 219 9.86 -7.81 12.77
CA TYR A 219 10.82 -7.03 13.56
C TYR A 219 10.10 -5.98 14.43
N PRO A 220 9.26 -6.39 15.39
CA PRO A 220 8.38 -5.47 16.11
C PRO A 220 9.13 -4.41 16.92
N ASP A 221 10.29 -4.77 17.48
CA ASP A 221 11.09 -3.85 18.31
C ASP A 221 11.78 -2.73 17.50
N ASP A 222 11.84 -2.87 16.17
CA ASP A 222 12.45 -1.87 15.27
C ASP A 222 11.45 -0.79 14.83
N VAL A 223 10.16 -1.05 15.02
CA VAL A 223 9.05 -0.15 14.69
C VAL A 223 8.70 0.66 15.92
N VAL A 224 8.70 1.98 15.79
CA VAL A 224 8.23 2.86 16.87
C VAL A 224 6.70 2.81 16.86
N SER A 225 6.11 2.15 17.85
CA SER A 225 4.66 2.13 18.02
C SER A 225 4.21 3.46 18.63
N ILE A 226 3.89 4.44 17.79
CA ILE A 226 3.19 5.66 18.22
C ILE A 226 1.70 5.38 18.09
N VAL A 227 1.14 4.60 19.01
CA VAL A 227 -0.31 4.51 19.14
C VAL A 227 -0.62 4.62 20.63
N GLU A 228 -0.77 5.85 21.10
CA GLU A 228 -1.54 6.08 22.31
C GLU A 228 -2.97 5.59 22.05
N PRO A 229 -3.63 4.93 23.02
CA PRO A 229 -4.96 4.40 22.82
C PRO A 229 -5.91 5.53 22.40
N PRO A 230 -6.77 5.31 21.40
CA PRO A 230 -7.67 6.35 20.91
C PRO A 230 -8.66 6.70 22.03
N VAL A 231 -8.47 7.87 22.64
CA VAL A 231 -9.51 8.52 23.44
C VAL A 231 -10.66 8.80 22.48
N VAL A 232 -11.87 8.34 22.79
CA VAL A 232 -13.05 8.65 21.98
C VAL A 232 -13.43 10.10 22.27
N PRO A 233 -13.22 11.05 21.34
CA PRO A 233 -13.52 12.44 21.59
C PRO A 233 -15.03 12.67 21.58
N SER A 234 -15.49 13.66 22.34
CA SER A 234 -16.84 14.19 22.23
C SER A 234 -17.04 14.98 20.92
N ILE A 235 -18.29 15.18 20.50
CA ILE A 235 -18.60 16.00 19.31
C ILE A 235 -18.06 17.43 19.47
N LEU A 236 -18.13 17.97 20.68
CA LEU A 236 -17.65 19.33 20.96
C LEU A 236 -16.12 19.42 20.83
N GLU A 237 -15.39 18.40 21.28
CA GLU A 237 -13.94 18.30 21.10
C GLU A 237 -13.58 18.20 19.61
N LEU A 238 -14.32 17.41 18.82
CA LEU A 238 -14.10 17.30 17.37
C LEU A 238 -14.29 18.64 16.64
N GLN A 239 -15.26 19.46 17.04
CA GLN A 239 -15.52 20.75 16.40
C GLN A 239 -14.43 21.79 16.68
N HIS A 240 -13.79 21.72 17.86
CA HIS A 240 -12.78 22.69 18.28
C HIS A 240 -11.34 22.18 18.11
N ALA A 241 -11.16 20.90 17.80
CA ALA A 241 -9.84 20.27 17.59
C ALA A 241 -9.06 20.95 16.47
N ASP A 242 -7.75 21.07 16.62
CA ASP A 242 -6.86 21.58 15.57
C ASP A 242 -6.62 20.54 14.45
N GLU A 243 -5.97 20.96 13.36
CA GLU A 243 -5.73 20.06 12.21
C GLU A 243 -4.93 18.79 12.60
N PRO A 244 -3.82 18.87 13.37
CA PRO A 244 -3.11 17.67 13.83
C PRO A 244 -3.97 16.70 14.66
N GLN A 245 -4.79 17.21 15.58
CA GLN A 245 -5.70 16.39 16.39
C GLN A 245 -6.76 15.71 15.53
N LEU A 246 -7.35 16.45 14.58
CA LEU A 246 -8.32 15.89 13.64
C LEU A 246 -7.72 14.77 12.78
N VAL A 247 -6.47 14.91 12.34
CA VAL A 247 -5.74 13.84 11.61
C VAL A 247 -5.53 12.60 12.50
N GLN A 248 -5.25 12.78 13.79
CA GLN A 248 -5.14 11.67 14.73
C GLN A 248 -6.49 10.94 14.90
N PHE A 249 -7.60 11.69 14.95
CA PHE A 249 -8.94 11.09 15.06
C PHE A 249 -9.38 10.28 13.84
N LEU A 250 -8.79 10.51 12.67
CA LEU A 250 -9.03 9.68 11.48
C LEU A 250 -8.57 8.22 11.67
N GLN A 251 -7.64 7.96 12.60
CA GLN A 251 -7.15 6.62 12.93
C GLN A 251 -8.11 5.86 13.86
N SER A 252 -9.19 6.50 14.32
CA SER A 252 -10.17 5.90 15.21
C SER A 252 -10.87 4.69 14.58
N PRO A 253 -11.12 3.61 15.34
CA PRO A 253 -11.94 2.50 14.85
C PRO A 253 -13.42 2.87 14.70
N ASN A 254 -13.87 4.01 15.24
CA ASN A 254 -15.25 4.47 15.18
C ASN A 254 -15.51 5.29 13.90
N ALA A 255 -16.30 4.72 12.98
CA ALA A 255 -16.64 5.35 11.71
C ALA A 255 -17.28 6.74 11.85
N THR A 256 -18.07 6.98 12.90
CA THR A 256 -18.69 8.30 13.15
C THR A 256 -17.65 9.35 13.50
N VAL A 257 -16.65 9.00 14.32
CA VAL A 257 -15.54 9.89 14.68
C VAL A 257 -14.74 10.26 13.43
N VAL A 258 -14.42 9.27 12.59
CA VAL A 258 -13.71 9.48 11.32
C VAL A 258 -14.51 10.40 10.40
N TYR A 259 -15.82 10.15 10.24
CA TYR A 259 -16.71 10.95 9.39
C TYR A 259 -16.77 12.41 9.85
N ILE A 260 -17.02 12.66 11.14
CA ILE A 260 -17.10 14.03 11.69
C ILE A 260 -15.73 14.72 11.57
N SER A 261 -14.64 14.04 11.91
CA SER A 261 -13.28 14.63 11.83
C SER A 261 -12.95 15.06 10.40
N LYS A 262 -13.31 14.23 9.42
CA LYS A 262 -13.14 14.55 8.00
C LYS A 262 -13.98 15.75 7.58
N ALA A 263 -15.27 15.80 7.95
CA ALA A 263 -16.14 16.92 7.63
C ALA A 263 -15.64 18.24 8.26
N VAL A 264 -15.11 18.20 9.48
CA VAL A 264 -14.53 19.37 10.14
C VAL A 264 -13.24 19.83 9.43
N LEU A 265 -12.36 18.89 9.03
CA LEU A 265 -11.15 19.21 8.25
C LEU A 265 -11.51 19.88 6.91
N GLU A 266 -12.44 19.29 6.16
CA GLU A 266 -12.90 19.82 4.88
C GLU A 266 -13.53 21.20 5.04
N ALA A 267 -14.37 21.40 6.06
CA ALA A 267 -14.96 22.70 6.34
C ALA A 267 -13.91 23.77 6.69
N LYS A 268 -12.86 23.39 7.43
CA LYS A 268 -11.73 24.28 7.74
C LYS A 268 -10.99 24.67 6.48
N TRP A 269 -10.56 23.70 5.67
CA TRP A 269 -9.82 23.95 4.43
C TRP A 269 -10.64 24.76 3.42
N MET A 270 -11.95 24.50 3.30
CA MET A 270 -12.85 25.28 2.45
C MET A 270 -12.94 26.76 2.88
N ALA A 271 -12.77 27.06 4.16
CA ALA A 271 -12.87 28.43 4.68
C ALA A 271 -11.54 29.20 4.70
N GLU A 272 -10.40 28.56 4.41
CA GLU A 272 -9.06 29.16 4.59
C GLU A 272 -8.81 30.42 3.75
N ALA A 273 -9.34 30.49 2.52
CA ALA A 273 -9.20 31.66 1.65
C ALA A 273 -10.29 32.74 1.88
N GLY A 274 -11.13 32.57 2.91
CA GLY A 274 -12.20 33.51 3.26
C GLY A 274 -13.55 33.23 2.57
N PRO A 275 -14.61 33.95 2.97
CA PRO A 275 -15.98 33.63 2.59
C PRO A 275 -16.30 33.93 1.11
N LEU A 276 -15.60 34.89 0.49
CA LEU A 276 -15.77 35.21 -0.93
C LEU A 276 -15.17 34.11 -1.80
N ALA A 277 -13.91 33.73 -1.57
CA ALA A 277 -13.25 32.65 -2.30
C ALA A 277 -14.00 31.31 -2.14
N LYS A 278 -14.53 31.03 -0.96
CA LYS A 278 -15.39 29.87 -0.72
C LYS A 278 -16.64 29.87 -1.62
N ARG A 279 -17.36 31.00 -1.69
CA ARG A 279 -18.56 31.13 -2.54
C ARG A 279 -18.23 31.01 -4.03
N GLU A 280 -17.10 31.58 -4.46
CA GLU A 280 -16.63 31.45 -5.84
C GLU A 280 -16.30 29.99 -6.19
N LEU A 281 -15.66 29.25 -5.27
CA LEU A 281 -15.39 27.83 -5.44
C LEU A 281 -16.68 27.00 -5.52
N GLU A 282 -17.62 27.22 -4.60
CA GLU A 282 -18.93 26.55 -4.61
C GLU A 282 -19.68 26.81 -5.92
N ALA A 283 -19.73 28.06 -6.38
CA ALA A 283 -20.34 28.41 -7.66
C ALA A 283 -19.64 27.75 -8.87
N ALA A 284 -18.30 27.64 -8.85
CA ALA A 284 -17.57 26.94 -9.91
C ALA A 284 -17.88 25.43 -9.93
N MET A 285 -18.03 24.81 -8.75
CA MET A 285 -18.42 23.40 -8.61
C MET A 285 -19.84 23.15 -9.10
N GLU A 286 -20.78 24.07 -8.83
CA GLU A 286 -22.16 23.97 -9.33
C GLU A 286 -22.21 24.02 -10.86
N VAL A 287 -21.46 24.93 -11.49
CA VAL A 287 -21.36 25.00 -12.96
C VAL A 287 -20.80 23.70 -13.54
N TYR A 288 -19.76 23.13 -12.90
CA TYR A 288 -19.21 21.85 -13.30
C TYR A 288 -20.26 20.72 -13.20
N ALA A 289 -20.98 20.65 -12.07
CA ALA A 289 -22.00 19.64 -11.81
C ALA A 289 -23.23 19.77 -12.73
N ALA A 290 -23.55 20.98 -13.19
CA ALA A 290 -24.61 21.25 -14.16
C ALA A 290 -24.30 20.73 -15.58
N GLY A 291 -23.08 20.23 -15.82
CA GLY A 291 -22.64 19.65 -17.09
C GLY A 291 -21.76 20.57 -17.94
N GLU A 292 -21.61 21.85 -17.55
CA GLU A 292 -20.68 22.79 -18.19
C GLU A 292 -19.24 22.58 -17.70
N LYS A 293 -18.71 21.37 -17.94
CA LYS A 293 -17.44 20.89 -17.38
C LYS A 293 -16.26 21.82 -17.66
N SER A 294 -16.14 22.34 -18.88
CA SER A 294 -15.04 23.25 -19.25
C SER A 294 -15.14 24.59 -18.50
N ALA A 295 -16.33 25.19 -18.44
CA ALA A 295 -16.53 26.48 -17.78
C ALA A 295 -16.32 26.38 -16.26
N GLY A 296 -16.82 25.30 -15.63
CA GLY A 296 -16.58 25.04 -14.21
C GLY A 296 -15.09 24.88 -13.90
N ARG A 297 -14.36 24.12 -14.72
CA ARG A 297 -12.90 23.94 -14.58
C ARG A 297 -12.14 25.24 -14.75
N ASP A 298 -12.46 26.04 -15.76
CA ASP A 298 -11.74 27.29 -16.03
C ASP A 298 -11.96 28.31 -14.91
N ARG A 299 -13.16 28.37 -14.32
CA ARG A 299 -13.43 29.16 -13.10
C ARG A 299 -12.63 28.68 -11.89
N MET A 300 -12.51 27.37 -11.68
CA MET A 300 -11.65 26.82 -10.62
C MET A 300 -10.18 27.17 -10.85
N ARG A 301 -9.71 27.13 -12.09
CA ARG A 301 -8.33 27.51 -12.43
C ARG A 301 -8.08 28.99 -12.16
N GLU A 302 -8.98 29.87 -12.58
CA GLU A 302 -8.89 31.30 -12.27
C GLU A 302 -8.83 31.56 -10.75
N LEU A 303 -9.60 30.80 -9.97
CA LEU A 303 -9.58 30.90 -8.51
C LEU A 303 -8.25 30.44 -7.91
N VAL A 304 -7.65 29.36 -8.43
CA VAL A 304 -6.31 28.89 -8.04
C VAL A 304 -5.23 29.90 -8.41
N ASP A 305 -5.36 30.58 -9.55
CA ASP A 305 -4.43 31.64 -9.96
C ASP A 305 -4.52 32.87 -9.05
N LYS A 306 -5.73 33.23 -8.60
CA LYS A 306 -5.96 34.31 -7.61
C LYS A 306 -5.48 33.94 -6.21
N HIS A 307 -5.64 32.67 -5.82
CA HIS A 307 -5.29 32.15 -4.50
C HIS A 307 -4.40 30.90 -4.59
N PRO A 308 -3.09 31.08 -4.85
CA PRO A 308 -2.16 29.97 -5.12
C PRO A 308 -1.96 29.03 -3.93
N ASP A 309 -2.31 29.45 -2.72
CA ASP A 309 -2.18 28.64 -1.49
C ASP A 309 -3.52 28.08 -1.02
N TYR A 310 -4.61 28.26 -1.79
CA TYR A 310 -5.93 27.78 -1.43
C TYR A 310 -6.08 26.28 -1.73
N ALA A 311 -5.68 25.45 -0.77
CA ALA A 311 -5.63 23.99 -0.90
C ALA A 311 -6.94 23.38 -1.41
N ALA A 312 -8.10 23.85 -0.95
CA ALA A 312 -9.40 23.33 -1.37
C ALA A 312 -9.70 23.61 -2.85
N ALA A 313 -9.38 24.81 -3.37
CA ALA A 313 -9.57 25.10 -4.79
C ALA A 313 -8.62 24.28 -5.67
N ILE A 314 -7.38 24.09 -5.23
CA ILE A 314 -6.40 23.24 -5.94
C ILE A 314 -6.88 21.78 -5.95
N GLU A 315 -7.39 21.27 -4.83
CA GLU A 315 -7.96 19.91 -4.74
C GLU A 315 -9.13 19.74 -5.71
N MET A 316 -10.08 20.67 -5.72
CA MET A 316 -11.26 20.58 -6.60
C MET A 316 -10.86 20.64 -8.08
N LEU A 317 -9.91 21.51 -8.43
CA LEU A 317 -9.35 21.55 -9.79
C LEU A 317 -8.67 20.22 -10.15
N ALA A 318 -7.90 19.64 -9.23
CA ALA A 318 -7.25 18.34 -9.43
C ALA A 318 -8.27 17.21 -9.65
N MET A 319 -9.34 17.17 -8.86
CA MET A 319 -10.43 16.20 -8.99
C MET A 319 -11.13 16.31 -10.35
N VAL A 320 -11.38 17.53 -10.83
CA VAL A 320 -11.95 17.77 -12.17
C VAL A 320 -11.00 17.29 -13.26
N CYS A 321 -9.70 17.59 -13.18
CA CYS A 321 -8.70 17.07 -14.13
C CYS A 321 -8.63 15.54 -14.12
N LEU A 322 -8.79 14.92 -12.94
CA LEU A 322 -8.84 13.47 -12.81
C LEU A 322 -10.11 12.87 -13.44
N ASP A 323 -11.27 13.50 -13.28
CA ASP A 323 -12.53 13.09 -13.92
C ASP A 323 -12.44 13.20 -15.44
N ASP A 324 -11.89 14.30 -15.96
CA ASP A 324 -11.61 14.49 -17.39
C ASP A 324 -10.75 13.34 -17.95
N SER A 325 -9.77 12.86 -17.18
CA SER A 325 -8.94 11.72 -17.57
C SER A 325 -9.65 10.34 -17.49
N MET A 326 -10.86 10.26 -16.93
CA MET A 326 -11.69 9.03 -16.86
C MET A 326 -12.80 8.97 -17.92
N SER A 327 -13.02 10.06 -18.66
CA SER A 327 -14.12 10.13 -19.62
C SER A 327 -13.95 9.15 -20.79
N ILE A 328 -14.85 8.15 -20.85
CA ILE A 328 -14.90 7.07 -21.86
C ILE A 328 -15.23 7.58 -23.27
N PHE A 329 -15.78 8.79 -23.41
CA PHE A 329 -16.24 9.34 -24.71
C PHE A 329 -15.12 9.74 -25.68
N SER A 330 -13.88 9.34 -25.39
CA SER A 330 -12.74 9.68 -26.21
C SER A 330 -12.05 8.38 -26.66
N VAL A 331 -12.39 7.94 -27.88
CA VAL A 331 -11.94 6.65 -28.46
C VAL A 331 -10.99 6.85 -29.65
N SER A 332 -10.28 7.98 -29.69
CA SER A 332 -9.31 8.33 -30.73
C SER A 332 -7.89 8.32 -30.17
N VAL A 333 -6.87 8.09 -31.01
CA VAL A 333 -5.45 8.13 -30.61
C VAL A 333 -5.06 9.49 -30.02
N MET A 334 -5.73 10.59 -30.43
CA MET A 334 -5.58 11.91 -29.81
C MET A 334 -6.06 11.96 -28.34
N SER A 335 -6.94 11.05 -27.93
CA SER A 335 -7.51 11.10 -26.58
C SER A 335 -6.74 10.33 -25.53
N TRP A 336 -5.89 9.36 -25.90
CA TRP A 336 -4.94 8.78 -24.95
C TRP A 336 -3.94 9.84 -24.45
N ALA A 337 -3.37 10.62 -25.37
CA ALA A 337 -2.44 11.71 -25.01
C ALA A 337 -3.12 12.75 -24.11
N TYR A 338 -4.35 13.13 -24.43
CA TYR A 338 -5.15 14.02 -23.58
C TYR A 338 -5.44 13.44 -22.20
N MET A 339 -5.81 12.15 -22.10
CA MET A 339 -6.04 11.50 -20.80
C MET A 339 -4.77 11.42 -19.95
N VAL A 340 -3.61 11.15 -20.56
CA VAL A 340 -2.31 11.12 -19.85
C VAL A 340 -1.95 12.51 -19.35
N ASP A 341 -2.07 13.54 -20.21
CA ASP A 341 -1.81 14.93 -19.84
C ASP A 341 -2.68 15.38 -18.66
N LYS A 342 -3.98 15.09 -18.70
CA LYS A 342 -4.91 15.43 -17.62
C LYS A 342 -4.64 14.65 -16.34
N ALA A 343 -4.19 13.40 -16.44
CA ALA A 343 -3.77 12.60 -15.28
C ALA A 343 -2.45 13.12 -14.67
N GLU A 344 -1.51 13.61 -15.48
CA GLU A 344 -0.26 14.25 -15.03
C GLU A 344 -0.54 15.59 -14.35
N GLU A 345 -1.39 16.43 -14.94
CA GLU A 345 -1.84 17.69 -14.37
C GLU A 345 -2.52 17.46 -13.00
N SER A 346 -3.46 16.51 -12.93
CA SER A 346 -4.11 16.08 -11.70
C SER A 346 -3.08 15.65 -10.64
N LEU A 347 -2.11 14.82 -11.02
CA LEU A 347 -1.06 14.35 -10.11
C LEU A 347 -0.24 15.52 -9.54
N GLN A 348 0.14 16.50 -10.37
CA GLN A 348 0.91 17.68 -9.94
C GLN A 348 0.09 18.56 -8.98
N LEU A 349 -1.18 18.81 -9.30
CA LEU A 349 -2.07 19.59 -8.44
C LEU A 349 -2.28 18.92 -7.08
N PHE A 350 -2.52 17.61 -7.04
CA PHE A 350 -2.62 16.89 -5.76
C PHE A 350 -1.30 16.90 -4.98
N GLN A 351 -0.15 16.79 -5.64
CA GLN A 351 1.15 16.92 -4.97
C GLN A 351 1.31 18.30 -4.32
N ARG A 352 0.87 19.37 -5.01
CA ARG A 352 0.85 20.73 -4.45
C ARG A 352 -0.07 20.84 -3.23
N VAL A 353 -1.25 20.21 -3.25
CA VAL A 353 -2.11 20.14 -2.05
C VAL A 353 -1.38 19.45 -0.91
N LEU A 354 -0.62 18.38 -1.16
CA LEU A 354 0.14 17.68 -0.13
C LEU A 354 1.36 18.45 0.39
N GLU A 355 1.91 19.38 -0.39
CA GLU A 355 2.93 20.32 0.08
C GLU A 355 2.35 21.30 1.10
N LEU A 356 1.13 21.78 0.87
CA LEU A 356 0.40 22.66 1.80
C LEU A 356 -0.17 21.87 3.00
N LYS A 357 -0.73 20.69 2.75
CA LYS A 357 -1.48 19.85 3.69
C LYS A 357 -1.02 18.38 3.60
N PRO A 358 0.07 18.00 4.31
CA PRO A 358 0.71 16.69 4.15
C PRO A 358 -0.17 15.47 4.47
N TYR A 359 -1.23 15.65 5.26
CA TYR A 359 -2.15 14.59 5.71
C TYR A 359 -3.52 14.67 5.05
N HIS A 360 -3.66 15.46 3.97
CA HIS A 360 -4.92 15.60 3.24
C HIS A 360 -5.32 14.28 2.57
N THR A 361 -6.33 13.60 3.10
CA THR A 361 -6.75 12.25 2.66
C THR A 361 -7.34 12.25 1.24
N GLY A 362 -8.08 13.30 0.87
CA GLY A 362 -8.56 13.55 -0.50
C GLY A 362 -7.41 13.62 -1.51
N ALA A 363 -6.47 14.54 -1.30
CA ALA A 363 -5.28 14.65 -2.15
C ALA A 363 -4.40 13.40 -2.18
N LEU A 364 -4.19 12.70 -1.05
CA LEU A 364 -3.49 11.42 -1.04
C LEU A 364 -4.20 10.38 -1.93
N SER A 365 -5.53 10.32 -1.86
CA SER A 365 -6.36 9.43 -2.71
C SER A 365 -6.24 9.80 -4.19
N GLY A 366 -6.20 11.09 -4.48
CA GLY A 366 -5.97 11.67 -5.80
C GLY A 366 -4.59 11.31 -6.38
N VAL A 367 -3.52 11.48 -5.61
CA VAL A 367 -2.15 11.04 -5.98
C VAL A 367 -2.12 9.54 -6.23
N ALA A 368 -2.66 8.73 -5.30
CA ALA A 368 -2.67 7.28 -5.43
C ALA A 368 -3.36 6.81 -6.72
N THR A 369 -4.51 7.41 -7.04
CA THR A 369 -5.30 7.08 -8.23
C THR A 369 -4.64 7.56 -9.52
N SER A 370 -4.16 8.81 -9.54
CA SER A 370 -3.50 9.41 -10.71
C SER A 370 -2.19 8.68 -11.04
N ALA A 371 -1.36 8.41 -10.03
CA ALA A 371 -0.11 7.67 -10.19
C ALA A 371 -0.36 6.22 -10.66
N ALA A 372 -1.40 5.55 -10.14
CA ALA A 372 -1.77 4.20 -10.59
C ALA A 372 -2.19 4.19 -12.08
N LYS A 373 -2.92 5.22 -12.54
CA LYS A 373 -3.27 5.37 -13.97
C LYS A 373 -2.03 5.56 -14.85
N LEU A 374 -1.10 6.39 -14.39
CA LEU A 374 0.18 6.64 -15.06
C LEU A 374 1.18 5.48 -14.91
N ARG A 375 0.80 4.39 -14.22
CA ARG A 375 1.65 3.23 -13.90
C ARG A 375 2.91 3.59 -13.11
N GLN A 376 2.85 4.70 -12.36
CA GLN A 376 3.87 5.13 -11.41
C GLN A 376 3.62 4.41 -10.07
N TRP A 377 3.89 3.11 -10.03
CA TRP A 377 3.53 2.21 -8.92
C TRP A 377 4.22 2.56 -7.60
N ASP A 378 5.42 3.14 -7.66
CA ASP A 378 6.18 3.63 -6.51
C ASP A 378 5.43 4.76 -5.79
N ILE A 379 5.01 5.78 -6.54
CA ILE A 379 4.26 6.92 -6.01
C ILE A 379 2.88 6.47 -5.53
N ALA A 380 2.20 5.63 -6.33
CA ALA A 380 0.88 5.11 -5.98
C ALA A 380 0.89 4.32 -4.66
N HIS A 381 1.89 3.44 -4.47
CA HIS A 381 2.03 2.66 -3.24
C HIS A 381 2.27 3.54 -2.02
N VAL A 382 3.21 4.49 -2.11
CA VAL A 382 3.55 5.37 -0.97
C VAL A 382 2.35 6.20 -0.55
N ALA A 383 1.59 6.75 -1.51
CA ALA A 383 0.39 7.51 -1.23
C ALA A 383 -0.70 6.62 -0.59
N ALA A 384 -1.02 5.47 -1.19
CA ALA A 384 -2.04 4.56 -0.68
C ALA A 384 -1.69 3.98 0.70
N ALA A 385 -0.43 3.65 0.94
CA ALA A 385 0.04 3.17 2.24
C ALA A 385 0.05 4.29 3.30
N LYS A 386 0.25 5.55 2.92
CA LYS A 386 0.04 6.69 3.82
C LYS A 386 -1.44 6.85 4.19
N ILE A 387 -2.36 6.68 3.23
CA ILE A 387 -3.80 6.67 3.52
C ILE A 387 -4.13 5.55 4.50
N MET A 388 -3.65 4.32 4.29
CA MET A 388 -3.92 3.19 5.19
C MET A 388 -3.46 3.43 6.64
N ARG A 389 -2.46 4.30 6.85
CA ARG A 389 -2.01 4.70 8.20
C ARG A 389 -2.90 5.78 8.83
N ILE A 390 -3.54 6.62 8.02
CA ILE A 390 -4.43 7.69 8.49
C ILE A 390 -5.86 7.16 8.64
N GLU A 391 -6.35 6.46 7.62
CA GLU A 391 -7.68 5.87 7.51
C GLU A 391 -7.55 4.39 7.10
N PRO A 392 -7.37 3.46 8.06
CA PRO A 392 -7.20 2.04 7.78
C PRO A 392 -8.37 1.39 7.03
N GLN A 393 -9.54 2.03 7.03
CA GLN A 393 -10.74 1.52 6.36
C GLN A 393 -10.92 2.02 4.93
N SER A 394 -10.05 2.90 4.43
CA SER A 394 -10.20 3.52 3.11
C SER A 394 -10.28 2.49 1.98
N ALA A 395 -11.42 2.43 1.31
CA ALA A 395 -11.65 1.52 0.18
C ALA A 395 -10.77 1.86 -1.04
N ILE A 396 -10.48 3.15 -1.25
CA ILE A 396 -9.63 3.63 -2.35
C ILE A 396 -8.21 3.13 -2.17
N ALA A 397 -7.65 3.31 -0.96
CA ALA A 397 -6.30 2.85 -0.65
C ALA A 397 -6.15 1.34 -0.86
N LYS A 398 -7.11 0.55 -0.38
CA LYS A 398 -7.16 -0.91 -0.59
C LYS A 398 -7.16 -1.27 -2.08
N ARG A 399 -8.01 -0.62 -2.87
CA ARG A 399 -8.08 -0.87 -4.32
C ARG A 399 -6.78 -0.53 -5.04
N VAL A 400 -6.13 0.58 -4.68
CA VAL A 400 -4.85 0.98 -5.29
C VAL A 400 -3.74 0.02 -4.89
N LEU A 401 -3.64 -0.35 -3.61
CA LEU A 401 -2.63 -1.32 -3.14
C LEU A 401 -2.79 -2.68 -3.81
N SER A 402 -4.03 -3.16 -4.00
CA SER A 402 -4.31 -4.37 -4.77
C SER A 402 -3.77 -4.27 -6.21
N LYS A 403 -4.00 -3.15 -6.91
CA LYS A 403 -3.43 -2.92 -8.25
C LYS A 403 -1.90 -2.85 -8.24
N VAL A 404 -1.31 -2.25 -7.20
CA VAL A 404 0.15 -2.23 -7.03
C VAL A 404 0.68 -3.65 -6.82
N ASP A 405 0.01 -4.47 -6.02
CA ASP A 405 0.39 -5.87 -5.79
C ASP A 405 0.30 -6.70 -7.07
N GLU A 406 -0.74 -6.48 -7.89
CA GLU A 406 -0.84 -7.04 -9.25
C GLU A 406 0.28 -6.55 -10.19
N ALA A 407 0.78 -5.34 -10.01
CA ALA A 407 1.90 -4.81 -10.79
C ALA A 407 3.25 -5.36 -10.30
N LEU A 408 3.44 -5.47 -8.98
CA LEU A 408 4.61 -6.07 -8.31
C LEU A 408 4.87 -7.49 -8.82
N TYR A 409 3.78 -8.23 -9.06
CA TYR A 409 3.80 -9.55 -9.67
C TYR A 409 4.52 -9.62 -11.03
N TYR A 410 4.41 -8.60 -11.88
CA TYR A 410 5.09 -8.57 -13.19
C TYR A 410 6.56 -8.12 -13.10
N MET A 411 7.03 -7.70 -11.92
CA MET A 411 8.44 -7.35 -11.70
C MET A 411 9.33 -8.55 -11.32
N PHE A 412 8.73 -9.74 -11.11
CA PHE A 412 9.42 -11.04 -11.02
C PHE A 412 9.31 -11.81 -12.34
#